data_AF-A0A2W4WAF0-F1
#
_entry.id   AF-A0A2W4WAF0-F1
#
_cell.length_a   1.000
_cell.length_b   1.000
_cell.length_c   1.000
_cell.angle_alpha   90.00
_cell.angle_beta   90.00
_cell.angle_gamma   90.00
#
_symmetry.space_group_name_H-M   'P 1'
#
loop_
_entity.id
_entity.type
_entity.pdbx_description
1 polymer ?
#
loop_
_entity_poly.entity_id
_entity_poly.type
_entity_poly.pdbx_seq_one_letter_code
_entity_poly.pdbx_strand_id
1 'polypeptide(L)' 'MGLERRLSRTMFLNTEIVELRQMCFTPGRMFEPGKYIAGDLPDTAFEMGLVEKLPPVRGKSEEIGDGQVSG' A
#
# COMPACT_ATOMS: atom_id res chain seq x y z
N MET A 1 -22.50 9.16 9.33
CA MET A 1 -21.24 9.58 8.68
C MET A 1 -20.21 8.51 8.98
N GLY A 2 -19.78 7.79 7.94
CA GLY A 2 -19.03 6.54 8.06
C GLY A 2 -17.67 6.76 8.72
N LEU A 3 -17.29 5.87 9.64
CA LEU A 3 -15.91 5.73 10.07
C LEU A 3 -15.08 5.39 8.82
N GLU A 4 -14.51 6.40 8.17
CA GLU A 4 -13.33 6.20 7.36
C GLU A 4 -12.31 5.56 8.29
N ARG A 5 -12.02 4.27 8.09
CA ARG A 5 -11.10 3.51 8.93
C ARG A 5 -9.69 4.06 8.67
N ARG A 6 -9.36 5.16 9.33
CA ARG A 6 -8.00 5.69 9.37
C ARG A 6 -7.15 4.63 10.04
N LEU A 7 -6.28 4.01 9.25
CA LEU A 7 -5.31 3.06 9.77
C LEU A 7 -4.09 3.88 10.17
N SER A 8 -3.49 3.60 11.33
CA SER A 8 -2.22 4.25 11.67
C SER A 8 -1.07 3.45 11.07
N ARG A 9 -0.05 4.14 10.55
CA ARG A 9 1.20 3.53 10.06
C ARG A 9 1.78 2.51 11.06
N THR A 10 1.67 2.82 12.36
CA THR A 10 2.15 1.99 13.48
C THR A 10 1.46 0.63 13.61
N MET A 11 0.31 0.41 12.95
CA MET A 11 -0.39 -0.87 12.93
C MET A 11 0.22 -1.86 11.91
N PHE A 12 1.16 -1.41 11.09
CA PHE A 12 1.80 -2.18 10.03
C PHE A 12 3.28 -2.38 10.32
N LEU A 13 3.82 -3.54 9.95
CA LEU A 13 5.27 -3.73 9.96
C LEU A 13 5.91 -2.89 8.85
N ASN A 14 7.18 -2.50 9.05
CA ASN A 14 7.93 -1.79 8.01
C ASN A 14 8.10 -2.61 6.72
N THR A 15 8.04 -3.94 6.82
CA THR A 15 8.13 -4.88 5.70
C THR A 15 6.77 -5.43 5.26
N GLU A 16 5.65 -4.97 5.85
CA GLU A 16 4.31 -5.46 5.48
C GLU A 16 3.91 -4.90 4.11
N ILE A 17 3.27 -5.73 3.27
CA ILE A 17 2.71 -5.28 2.00
C ILE A 17 1.29 -4.78 2.22
N VAL A 18 1.03 -3.57 1.76
CA VAL A 18 -0.28 -2.90 1.83
C VAL A 18 -0.71 -2.47 0.43
N GLU A 19 -2.00 -2.26 0.26
CA GLU A 19 -2.55 -1.76 -1.01
C GLU A 19 -2.96 -0.30 -0.87
N LEU A 20 -2.31 0.57 -1.64
CA LEU A 20 -2.73 1.95 -1.83
C LEU A 20 -3.90 1.96 -2.82
N ARG A 21 -5.09 2.34 -2.35
CA ARG A 21 -6.33 2.31 -3.13
C ARG A 21 -6.55 3.56 -3.97
N GLN A 22 -5.93 4.65 -3.55
CA GLN A 22 -6.10 5.98 -4.13
C GLN A 22 -4.75 6.64 -4.30
N MET A 23 -4.63 7.50 -5.31
CA MET A 23 -3.39 8.21 -5.57
C MET A 23 -3.01 9.08 -4.36
N CYS A 24 -1.77 8.94 -3.88
CA CYS A 24 -1.25 9.72 -2.78
C CYS A 24 -0.25 10.75 -3.29
N PHE A 25 -0.60 12.03 -3.12
CA PHE A 25 0.25 13.14 -3.49
C PHE A 25 1.06 13.57 -2.28
N THR A 26 2.39 13.46 -2.37
CA THR A 26 3.29 14.00 -1.36
C THR A 26 4.08 15.18 -1.94
N PRO A 27 4.65 16.05 -1.09
CA PRO A 27 5.43 17.21 -1.55
C PRO A 27 6.63 16.87 -2.45
N GLY A 28 7.11 15.61 -2.46
CA GLY A 28 8.29 15.18 -3.23
C GLY A 28 8.08 13.98 -4.15
N ARG A 29 6.92 13.32 -4.11
CA ARG A 29 6.62 12.12 -4.90
C ARG A 29 5.12 11.91 -5.04
N MET A 30 4.69 11.38 -6.17
CA MET A 30 3.33 10.87 -6.35
C MET A 30 3.36 9.34 -6.26
N PHE A 31 2.42 8.76 -5.53
CA PHE A 31 2.24 7.31 -5.43
C PHE A 31 0.93 6.94 -6.11
N GLU A 32 1.01 6.08 -7.12
CA GLU A 32 -0.15 5.57 -7.83
C GLU A 32 -0.82 4.45 -7.04
N PRO A 33 -2.11 4.18 -7.23
CA PRO A 33 -2.77 3.04 -6.60
C PRO A 33 -2.06 1.73 -6.94
N GLY A 34 -1.74 0.92 -5.94
CA GLY A 34 -0.96 -0.31 -6.12
C GLY A 34 -0.50 -0.93 -4.81
N LYS A 35 0.31 -1.99 -4.91
CA LYS A 35 0.89 -2.67 -3.74
C LYS A 35 2.22 -2.05 -3.39
N TYR A 36 2.39 -1.68 -2.12
CA TYR A 36 3.62 -1.09 -1.61
C TYR A 36 4.04 -1.77 -0.33
N ILE A 37 5.35 -1.75 -0.06
CA ILE A 37 5.85 -1.98 1.28
C ILE A 37 5.37 -0.80 2.12
N ALA A 38 4.76 -1.09 3.25
CA ALA A 38 4.16 -0.09 4.09
C ALA A 38 5.21 0.94 4.54
N GLY A 39 6.48 0.53 4.71
CA GLY A 39 7.63 1.41 5.01
C GLY A 39 8.03 2.37 3.91
N ASP A 40 7.64 2.11 2.66
CA ASP A 40 7.91 2.99 1.52
C ASP A 40 6.83 4.07 1.33
N LEU A 41 5.68 3.91 2.00
CA LEU A 41 4.58 4.88 1.95
C LEU A 41 4.69 5.90 3.09
N PRO A 42 4.33 7.18 2.82
CA PRO A 42 4.27 8.21 3.85
C PRO A 42 3.17 7.91 4.87
N ASP A 43 3.33 8.36 6.11
CA ASP A 43 2.32 8.24 7.17
C ASP A 43 0.97 8.83 6.75
N THR A 44 1.00 9.93 5.98
CA THR A 44 -0.18 10.59 5.43
C THR A 44 -1.09 9.65 4.62
N ALA A 45 -0.53 8.67 3.88
CA ALA A 45 -1.34 7.72 3.12
C ALA A 45 -2.21 6.85 4.04
N PHE A 46 -1.70 6.53 5.23
CA PHE A 46 -2.41 5.76 6.26
C PHE A 46 -3.40 6.65 7.01
N GLU A 47 -2.98 7.85 7.43
CA GLU A 47 -3.83 8.82 8.14
C GLU A 47 -5.05 9.26 7.33
N MET A 48 -4.88 9.41 6.01
CA MET A 48 -5.96 9.72 5.06
C MET A 48 -6.82 8.51 4.71
N GLY A 49 -6.50 7.30 5.21
CA GLY A 49 -7.25 6.08 4.91
C GLY A 49 -7.16 5.64 3.45
N LEU A 50 -6.09 6.02 2.73
CA LEU A 50 -5.88 5.63 1.33
C LEU A 50 -5.35 4.20 1.21
N VAL A 51 -4.85 3.64 2.31
CA VAL A 51 -4.21 2.33 2.38
C VAL A 51 -5.15 1.29 2.99
N GLU A 52 -5.22 0.12 2.38
CA GLU A 52 -5.87 -1.06 2.93
C GLU A 52 -4.87 -2.15 3.33
N LYS A 53 -5.18 -2.83 4.45
CA LYS A 53 -4.42 -3.98 4.92
C LYS A 53 -4.81 -5.20 4.11
N LEU A 54 -3.84 -5.78 3.41
CA LEU A 54 -4.05 -7.03 2.71
C LEU A 54 -4.12 -8.19 3.72
N PRO A 55 -4.94 -9.24 3.45
CA PRO A 55 -4.95 -10.42 4.29
C PRO A 55 -3.53 -11.02 4.34
N PRO A 56 -3.06 -11.52 5.50
CA PRO A 56 -1.81 -12.24 5.57
C PRO A 56 -1.91 -13.41 4.59
N VAL A 57 -1.04 -13.43 3.58
CA VAL A 57 -1.05 -14.48 2.55
C VAL A 57 -0.75 -15.81 3.22
N ARG A 58 -1.80 -16.52 3.62
CA ARG A 58 -1.72 -17.88 4.14
C ARG A 58 -1.72 -18.82 2.95
N GLY A 59 -0.52 -19.10 2.45
CA GLY A 59 -0.23 -20.33 1.73
C GLY A 59 0.04 -20.19 0.24
N LYS A 60 1.21 -20.76 -0.11
CA LYS A 60 1.75 -21.17 -1.42
C LYS A 60 2.42 -20.11 -2.30
N SER A 61 3.69 -20.44 -2.56
CA SER A 61 4.62 -19.98 -3.58
C SER A 61 4.04 -19.85 -4.99
N GLU A 62 4.87 -19.26 -5.87
CA GLU A 62 4.68 -18.96 -7.30
C GLU A 62 3.87 -17.68 -7.55
N GLU A 63 4.33 -16.67 -8.28
CA GLU A 63 5.37 -16.57 -9.30
C GLU A 63 5.80 -15.10 -9.40
N ILE A 64 7.10 -14.89 -9.54
CA ILE A 64 7.70 -13.59 -9.87
C ILE A 64 7.50 -13.39 -11.37
N GLY A 65 6.59 -12.49 -11.76
CA GLY A 65 6.48 -11.99 -13.13
C GLY A 65 7.27 -10.71 -13.29
N ASP A 66 8.59 -10.85 -13.49
CA ASP A 66 9.45 -9.85 -14.12
C ASP A 66 9.21 -9.87 -15.65
N GLY A 67 9.25 -8.70 -16.31
CA GLY A 67 9.15 -8.53 -17.77
C GLY A 67 7.90 -7.75 -18.22
N GLN A 68 7.92 -6.44 -18.45
CA GLN A 68 8.49 -5.73 -19.61
C GLN A 68 7.85 -6.14 -20.95
N VAL A 69 7.17 -5.23 -21.67
CA VAL A 69 7.43 -4.77 -23.07
C VAL A 69 6.21 -4.12 -23.75
N SER A 70 6.52 -3.11 -24.57
CA SER A 70 5.69 -2.39 -25.54
C SER A 70 4.94 -3.26 -26.55
N GLY A 71 3.84 -2.73 -27.09
CA GLY A 71 3.20 -3.11 -28.34
C GLY A 71 2.41 -1.94 -28.90
#